data_AF-A0A1M5KEV1-F1
#
_entry.id   AF-A0A1M5KEV1-F1
#
_cell.length_a   1.000
_cell.length_b   1.000
_cell.length_c   1.000
_cell.angle_alpha   90.00
_cell.angle_beta   90.00
_cell.angle_gamma   90.00
#
_symmetry.space_group_name_H-M   'P 1'
#
loop_
_entity.id
_entity.type
_entity.pdbx_description
1 polymer ?
#
loop_
_entity_poly.entity_id
_entity_poly.type
_entity_poly.pdbx_seq_one_letter_code
_entity_poly.pdbx_strand_id
1 'polypeptide(L)'
;MSNYVRHFVLTGDGRIRELPPEQAALVAAGAGRMPEFAAKRVRYLQLILDEDSGNEIRIQSAGASIRFDHDGRLLEAGPAAPEEQISGFEHDAVIQWVLRDRPSVGPTFH
;
A
#
# COMPACT_ATOMS: atom_id res chain seq x y z
N MET A 1 18.62 -8.33 -8.55
CA MET A 1 17.88 -7.15 -8.07
C MET A 1 16.43 -7.35 -8.44
N SER A 2 15.61 -7.67 -7.45
CA SER A 2 14.18 -7.87 -7.65
C SER A 2 13.47 -6.74 -6.92
N ASN A 3 12.78 -5.89 -7.67
CA ASN A 3 12.01 -4.78 -7.11
C ASN A 3 10.51 -5.09 -7.22
N TYR A 4 9.84 -5.11 -6.08
CA TYR A 4 8.42 -5.37 -5.99
C TYR A 4 7.68 -4.15 -5.46
N VAL A 5 6.63 -3.75 -6.16
CA VAL A 5 5.73 -2.69 -5.70
C VAL A 5 4.46 -3.34 -5.19
N ARG A 6 4.06 -2.98 -3.97
CA ARG A 6 2.80 -3.38 -3.36
C ARG A 6 1.98 -2.15 -3.00
N HIS A 7 0.67 -2.27 -3.16
CA HIS A 7 -0.27 -1.18 -3.03
C HIS A 7 -1.27 -1.50 -1.93
N PHE A 8 -1.49 -0.57 -1.01
CA PHE A 8 -2.40 -0.74 0.10
C PHE A 8 -3.35 0.44 0.22
N VAL A 9 -4.58 0.14 0.62
CA VAL A 9 -5.58 1.13 1.00
C VAL A 9 -5.92 0.95 2.47
N LEU A 10 -5.87 2.06 3.20
CA LEU A 10 -6.23 2.16 4.61
C LEU A 10 -7.50 3.00 4.73
N THR A 11 -8.55 2.35 5.21
CA THR A 11 -9.84 3.01 5.44
C THR A 11 -9.89 3.66 6.82
N GLY A 12 -10.81 4.62 7.02
CA GLY A 12 -10.96 5.33 8.29
C GLY A 12 -11.47 4.47 9.46
N ASP A 13 -11.93 3.24 9.17
CA ASP A 13 -12.31 2.23 10.18
C ASP A 13 -11.12 1.32 10.58
N GLY A 14 -9.90 1.66 10.16
CA GLY A 14 -8.68 0.93 10.52
C GLY A 14 -8.45 -0.35 9.73
N ARG A 15 -9.21 -0.63 8.67
CA ARG A 15 -8.93 -1.78 7.79
C ARG A 15 -7.80 -1.45 6.83
N ILE A 16 -6.91 -2.42 6.64
CA ILE A 16 -5.82 -2.40 5.68
C ILE A 16 -6.16 -3.43 4.60
N ARG A 17 -6.11 -3.02 3.34
CA ARG A 17 -6.36 -3.90 2.20
C ARG A 17 -5.26 -3.77 1.16
N GLU A 18 -4.71 -4.90 0.74
CA GLU A 18 -3.79 -4.97 -0.40
C GLU A 18 -4.56 -4.89 -1.73
N LEU A 19 -4.04 -4.10 -2.66
CA LEU A 19 -4.51 -4.01 -4.03
C LEU A 19 -3.49 -4.65 -4.97
N PRO A 20 -3.92 -5.57 -5.85
CA PRO A 20 -3.07 -6.06 -6.92
C PRO A 20 -2.54 -4.91 -7.78
N PRO A 21 -1.28 -4.95 -8.26
CA PRO A 21 -0.72 -3.89 -9.09
C PRO A 21 -1.55 -3.57 -10.33
N GLU A 22 -2.12 -4.59 -10.97
CA GLU A 22 -3.01 -4.40 -12.12
C GLU A 22 -4.27 -3.61 -11.75
N GLN A 23 -4.88 -3.91 -10.60
CA GLN A 23 -6.06 -3.18 -10.11
C GLN A 23 -5.70 -1.74 -9.74
N ALA A 24 -4.57 -1.53 -9.06
CA ALA A 24 -4.07 -0.20 -8.73
C ALA A 24 -3.82 0.65 -10.00
N ALA A 25 -3.21 0.05 -11.04
CA ALA A 25 -2.99 0.70 -12.32
C ALA A 25 -4.31 1.05 -13.04
N LEU A 26 -5.28 0.14 -13.05
CA LEU A 26 -6.60 0.39 -13.65
C LEU A 26 -7.32 1.54 -12.94
N VAL A 27 -7.29 1.58 -11.61
CA VAL A 27 -7.89 2.66 -10.81
C VAL A 27 -7.17 3.98 -11.05
N ALA A 28 -5.84 3.99 -11.07
CA ALA A 28 -5.04 5.17 -11.38
C ALA A 28 -5.30 5.72 -12.79
N ALA A 29 -5.56 4.83 -13.77
CA ALA A 29 -5.91 5.20 -15.13
C ALA A 29 -7.39 5.63 -15.29
N GLY A 30 -8.21 5.58 -14.22
CA GLY A 30 -9.65 5.87 -14.27
C GLY A 30 -10.49 4.82 -14.99
N ALA A 31 -9.88 3.71 -15.43
CA ALA A 31 -10.55 2.59 -16.09
C ALA A 31 -11.17 1.60 -15.08
N GLY A 32 -10.57 1.49 -13.89
CA GLY A 32 -11.04 0.67 -12.78
C GLY A 32 -12.03 1.40 -11.88
N ARG A 33 -12.99 0.65 -11.32
CA ARG A 33 -13.92 1.12 -10.29
C ARG A 33 -13.72 0.34 -9.00
N MET A 34 -13.88 1.02 -7.86
CA MET A 34 -13.87 0.47 -6.51
C MET A 34 -15.16 0.87 -5.77
N PRO A 35 -16.29 0.19 -6.04
CA PRO A 35 -17.59 0.53 -5.46
C PRO A 35 -17.59 0.55 -3.92
N GLU A 36 -16.74 -0.25 -3.27
CA GLU A 36 -16.57 -0.30 -1.82
C GLU A 36 -16.09 1.03 -1.21
N PHE A 37 -15.42 1.84 -2.03
CA PHE A 37 -14.90 3.16 -1.67
C PHE A 37 -15.70 4.29 -2.33
N ALA A 38 -16.86 4.00 -2.93
CA ALA A 38 -17.72 5.01 -3.54
C ALA A 38 -18.06 6.14 -2.56
N ALA A 39 -17.90 7.38 -3.03
CA ALA A 39 -18.07 8.63 -2.28
C ALA A 39 -17.20 8.73 -1.01
N LYS A 40 -16.10 7.97 -0.93
CA LYS A 40 -15.18 8.01 0.20
C LYS A 40 -13.83 8.58 -0.21
N ARG A 41 -13.16 9.13 0.80
CA ARG A 41 -11.73 9.42 0.77
C ARG A 41 -11.01 8.36 1.57
N VAL A 42 -9.94 7.81 1.01
CA VAL A 42 -9.15 6.74 1.62
C VAL A 42 -7.67 7.11 1.59
N ARG A 43 -6.93 6.55 2.55
CA ARG A 43 -5.48 6.71 2.64
C ARG A 43 -4.85 5.59 1.83
N TYR A 44 -3.81 5.89 1.09
CA TYR A 44 -3.13 4.95 0.22
C TYR A 44 -1.65 4.88 0.60
N LEU A 45 -1.12 3.66 0.62
CA LEU A 45 0.29 3.38 0.88
C LEU A 45 0.86 2.55 -0.25
N GLN A 46 1.91 3.05 -0.88
CA GLN A 46 2.74 2.28 -1.79
C GLN A 46 4.00 1.85 -1.06
N LEU A 47 4.32 0.56 -1.13
CA LEU A 47 5.58 0.00 -0.67
C LEU A 47 6.41 -0.47 -1.86
N ILE A 48 7.69 -0.11 -1.86
CA ILE A 48 8.68 -0.53 -2.83
C ILE A 48 9.70 -1.35 -2.05
N LEU A 49 9.79 -2.63 -2.40
CA LEU A 49 10.71 -3.59 -1.78
C LEU A 49 11.82 -3.88 -2.77
N ASP A 50 13.03 -3.50 -2.42
CA ASP A 50 14.23 -3.77 -3.19
C ASP A 50 15.04 -4.86 -2.48
N GLU A 51 15.11 -6.02 -3.13
CA GLU A 51 15.98 -7.13 -2.74
C GLU A 51 17.28 -7.01 -3.54
N ASP A 52 18.34 -6.54 -2.87
CA ASP A 52 19.69 -6.61 -3.40
C ASP A 52 20.25 -8.03 -3.21
N SER A 53 21.37 -8.34 -3.86
CA SER A 53 22.02 -9.65 -3.79
C SER A 53 22.70 -9.91 -2.44
N GLY A 54 22.83 -8.87 -1.61
CA GLY A 54 23.16 -8.99 -0.19
C GLY A 54 21.92 -9.35 0.62
N ASN A 55 22.09 -9.95 1.78
CA ASN A 55 21.01 -10.45 2.64
C ASN A 55 20.16 -9.33 3.30
N GLU A 56 20.04 -8.18 2.63
CA GLU A 56 19.36 -6.96 3.07
C GLU A 56 18.16 -6.67 2.17
N ILE A 57 17.07 -6.26 2.79
CA ILE A 57 15.86 -5.78 2.10
C ILE A 57 15.74 -4.30 2.38
N ARG A 58 15.65 -3.49 1.33
CA ARG A 58 15.32 -2.07 1.46
C ARG A 58 13.84 -1.87 1.21
N ILE A 59 13.17 -1.19 2.13
CA ILE A 59 11.76 -0.85 2.03
C ILE A 59 11.64 0.66 1.92
N GLN A 60 11.01 1.13 0.85
CA GLN A 60 10.63 2.53 0.69
C GLN A 60 9.10 2.62 0.67
N SER A 61 8.55 3.67 1.27
CA SER A 61 7.11 3.85 1.36
C SER A 61 6.69 5.25 0.92
N ALA A 62 5.60 5.35 0.18
CA ALA A 62 4.98 6.62 -0.20
C ALA A 62 3.50 6.61 0.19
N GLY A 63 3.09 7.62 0.96
CA GLY A 63 1.70 7.83 1.37
C GLY A 63 1.00 8.84 0.45
N ALA A 64 -0.27 8.56 0.12
CA ALA A 64 -1.13 9.48 -0.61
C ALA A 64 -2.57 9.43 -0.06
N SER A 65 -3.38 10.40 -0.45
CA SER A 65 -4.82 10.39 -0.17
C SER A 65 -5.58 10.37 -1.48
N ILE A 66 -6.58 9.49 -1.55
CA ILE A 66 -7.33 9.17 -2.75
C ILE A 66 -8.81 9.45 -2.49
N ARG A 67 -9.44 10.24 -3.35
CA ARG A 67 -10.88 10.49 -3.32
C ARG A 67 -11.56 9.76 -4.47
N PHE A 68 -12.62 9.05 -4.16
CA PHE A 68 -13.47 8.36 -5.13
C PHE A 68 -14.79 9.10 -5.35
N ASP A 69 -15.34 9.02 -6.55
CA ASP A 69 -16.67 9.50 -6.89
C ASP A 69 -17.78 8.54 -6.41
N HIS A 70 -19.05 8.87 -6.68
CA HIS A 70 -20.21 8.05 -6.28
C HIS A 70 -20.27 6.68 -6.96
N ASP A 71 -19.55 6.48 -8.06
CA ASP A 71 -19.44 5.21 -8.78
C ASP A 71 -18.19 4.40 -8.37
N GLY A 72 -17.39 4.93 -7.44
CA GLY A 72 -16.12 4.33 -7.01
C GLY A 72 -14.97 4.54 -8.00
N ARG A 73 -15.03 5.53 -8.88
CA ARG A 73 -13.92 5.91 -9.76
C ARG A 73 -13.01 6.89 -9.06
N LEU A 74 -11.73 6.85 -9.41
CA LEU A 74 -10.75 7.81 -8.95
C LEU A 74 -11.14 9.22 -9.40
N LEU A 75 -11.38 10.12 -8.44
CA LEU A 75 -11.67 11.53 -8.70
C LEU A 75 -10.43 12.41 -8.47
N GLU A 76 -9.67 12.12 -7.41
CA GLU A 76 -8.47 12.87 -7.03
C GLU A 76 -7.47 11.95 -6.34
N ALA A 77 -6.18 12.09 -6.68
CA ALA A 77 -5.07 11.50 -5.94
C ALA A 77 -4.05 12.60 -5.65
N GLY A 78 -3.71 12.78 -4.38
CA GLY A 78 -2.81 13.84 -3.95
C GLY A 78 -2.05 13.48 -2.67
N PRO A 79 -1.14 14.37 -2.22
CA PRO A 79 -0.48 14.19 -0.93
C PRO A 79 -1.51 14.08 0.19
N ALA A 80 -1.26 13.19 1.13
CA ALA A 80 -2.08 13.09 2.34
C ALA A 80 -1.93 14.37 3.17
N ALA A 81 -3.06 14.93 3.62
CA ALA A 81 -3.04 15.99 4.61
C ALA A 81 -2.44 15.45 5.94
N PRO A 82 -1.94 16.31 6.85
CA PRO A 82 -1.33 15.87 8.11
C PRO A 82 -2.20 14.90 8.93
N GLU A 83 -3.50 15.14 8.96
CA GLU A 83 -4.52 14.30 9.62
C GLU A 83 -4.81 12.99 8.89
N GLU A 84 -4.41 12.90 7.62
CA GLU A 84 -4.57 11.71 6.76
C GLU A 84 -3.26 10.92 6.65
N GLN A 85 -2.20 11.36 7.32
CA GLN A 85 -0.95 10.61 7.34
C GLN A 85 -1.15 9.25 7.98
N ILE A 86 -0.47 8.27 7.41
CA ILE A 86 -0.45 6.92 7.94
C ILE A 86 0.41 6.95 9.20
N SER A 87 -0.15 6.47 10.30
CA SER A 87 0.57 6.41 11.57
C SER A 87 1.74 5.42 11.50
N GLY A 88 2.76 5.61 12.35
CA GLY A 88 3.88 4.66 12.43
C GLY A 88 3.42 3.22 12.70
N PHE A 89 2.38 3.05 13.54
CA PHE A 89 1.79 1.74 13.78
C PHE A 89 1.17 1.12 12.52
N GLU A 90 0.37 1.87 11.77
CA GLU A 90 -0.23 1.38 10.53
C GLU A 90 0.85 1.05 9.50
N HIS A 91 1.89 1.87 9.41
CA HIS A 91 3.04 1.66 8.53
C HIS A 91 3.79 0.37 8.86
N ASP A 92 4.13 0.18 10.14
CA ASP A 92 4.79 -1.03 10.63
C ASP A 92 3.93 -2.28 10.41
N ALA A 93 2.61 -2.17 10.63
CA ALA A 93 1.68 -3.28 10.41
C ALA A 93 1.67 -3.74 8.95
N VAL A 94 1.68 -2.80 7.98
CA VAL A 94 1.77 -3.14 6.55
C VAL A 94 3.12 -3.77 6.23
N ILE A 95 4.23 -3.24 6.76
CA ILE A 95 5.55 -3.81 6.54
C ILE A 95 5.62 -5.26 7.03
N GLN A 96 5.19 -5.51 8.28
CA GLN A 96 5.18 -6.85 8.84
C GLN A 96 4.25 -7.79 8.06
N TRP A 97 3.11 -7.30 7.58
CA TRP A 97 2.22 -8.06 6.71
C TRP A 97 2.91 -8.50 5.42
N VAL A 98 3.63 -7.59 4.75
CA VAL A 98 4.34 -7.89 3.51
C VAL A 98 5.48 -8.89 3.73
N LEU A 99 6.16 -8.79 4.88
CA LEU A 99 7.26 -9.68 5.24
C LEU A 99 6.80 -11.05 5.74
N ARG A 100 5.53 -11.22 6.13
CA ARG A 100 4.99 -12.45 6.74
C ARG A 100 5.24 -13.71 5.90
N ASP A 101 5.00 -13.62 4.60
CA ASP A 101 5.05 -14.78 3.71
C ASP A 101 6.46 -15.06 3.19
N ARG A 102 7.47 -14.30 3.64
CA ARG A 102 8.87 -14.57 3.32
C ARG A 102 9.38 -15.71 4.20
N PRO A 103 10.12 -16.69 3.63
CA PRO A 103 10.75 -17.72 4.43
C PRO A 103 11.72 -17.05 5.39
N SER A 104 11.46 -17.19 6.70
CA SER A 104 12.45 -16.86 7.71
C SER A 104 13.63 -17.79 7.49
N VAL A 105 14.79 -17.23 7.17
CA VAL A 105 16.04 -17.97 7.32
C VAL A 105 16.14 -18.27 8.81
N GLY A 106 15.88 -19.52 9.19
CA GLY A 106 15.97 -19.96 10.58
C GLY A 106 17.35 -19.63 11.14
N PRO A 107 17.50 -19.44 12.46
CA PRO A 107 18.79 -19.14 13.06
C PRO A 107 19.81 -20.22 12.67
N THR A 108 20.87 -19.80 11.97
CA THR A 108 22.05 -20.65 11.76
C THR A 108 22.84 -20.63 13.06
N PHE A 109 22.77 -21.73 13.82
CA PHE A 109 23.64 -21.92 14.98
C PHE A 109 25.02 -22.33 14.48
N HIS A 110 26.06 -21.59 14.88
CA HIS A 110 27.48 -21.92 14.69
C HIS A 110 28.06 -22.47 16.00
#